data_AF-A0A1N6YTP7-F1
#
_entry.id   AF-A0A1N6YTP7-F1
#
_cell.length_a   1.000
_cell.length_b   1.000
_cell.length_c   1.000
_cell.angle_alpha   90.00
_cell.angle_beta   90.00
_cell.angle_gamma   90.00
#
_symmetry.space_group_name_H-M   'P 1'
#
loop_
_entity.id
_entity.type
_entity.pdbx_description
1 polymer ?
#
loop_
_entity_poly.entity_id
_entity_poly.type
_entity_poly.pdbx_seq_one_letter_code
_entity_poly.pdbx_strand_id
1 'polypeptide(L)'
;MYKLFLLLFLSISLNLSSQINTQLLSNSSWTRVKFSMLDGSRDLSQRELGVSLWKITGNTLCVYSDPIFMEMKSCVDFNLEKRIMKTSKEAGYHIEKLTADSLVITQRVDGEEAPDKIRKIWFVNNSLRINNFLKQYKNDTVITATREFTP
;
A
#
# COMPACT_ATOMS: atom_id res chain seq x y z
N MET A 1 43.65 3.00 11.67
CA MET A 1 42.48 3.67 12.29
C MET A 1 41.40 4.09 11.29
N TYR A 2 41.74 4.50 10.05
CA TYR A 2 40.73 4.87 9.03
C TYR A 2 39.78 3.73 8.61
N LYS A 3 40.26 2.47 8.60
CA LYS A 3 39.42 1.29 8.25
C LYS A 3 38.23 1.09 9.20
N LEU A 4 38.42 1.35 10.50
CA LEU A 4 37.35 1.27 11.51
C LEU A 4 36.35 2.41 11.33
N PHE A 5 36.82 3.62 11.02
CA PHE A 5 35.97 4.77 10.72
C PHE A 5 35.14 4.55 9.45
N LEU A 6 35.72 3.92 8.42
CA LEU A 6 35.02 3.59 7.18
C LEU A 6 33.91 2.55 7.41
N LEU A 7 34.18 1.52 8.23
CA LEU A 7 33.18 0.52 8.61
C LEU A 7 32.02 1.12 9.43
N LEU A 8 32.33 2.05 10.34
CA LEU A 8 31.33 2.77 11.12
C LEU A 8 30.48 3.68 10.22
N PHE A 9 31.12 4.38 9.28
CA PHE A 9 30.40 5.24 8.33
C PHE A 9 29.50 4.41 7.39
N LEU A 10 29.98 3.26 6.91
CA LEU A 10 29.18 2.34 6.09
C LEU A 10 27.97 1.83 6.88
N SER A 11 28.14 1.38 8.12
CA SER A 11 27.03 0.84 8.92
C SER A 11 25.98 1.90 9.27
N ILE A 12 26.40 3.15 9.50
CA ILE A 12 25.47 4.27 9.71
C ILE A 12 24.70 4.58 8.41
N SER A 13 25.39 4.66 7.27
CA SER A 13 24.74 4.95 5.97
C SER A 13 23.72 3.89 5.57
N LEU A 14 24.00 2.60 5.80
CA LEU A 14 23.07 1.49 5.53
C LEU A 14 21.81 1.57 6.42
N ASN A 15 21.95 1.98 7.69
CA ASN A 15 20.82 2.14 8.59
C ASN A 15 19.92 3.33 8.20
N LEU A 16 20.50 4.44 7.74
CA LEU A 16 19.76 5.59 7.23
C LEU A 16 19.00 5.27 5.93
N SER A 17 19.64 4.58 4.98
CA SER A 17 19.01 4.16 3.72
C SER A 17 17.91 3.10 3.89
N SER A 18 17.92 2.37 5.01
CA SER A 18 16.86 1.41 5.33
C SER A 18 15.57 2.11 5.78
N GLN A 19 15.61 3.35 6.26
CA GLN A 19 14.43 4.01 6.79
C GLN A 19 13.36 4.22 5.72
N ILE A 20 12.15 3.77 6.00
CA ILE A 20 11.00 4.01 5.13
C ILE A 20 10.54 5.45 5.33
N ASN A 21 10.49 6.23 4.25
CA ASN A 21 9.92 7.57 4.27
C ASN A 21 8.39 7.50 4.35
N THR A 22 7.87 7.43 5.57
CA THR A 22 6.44 7.34 5.86
C THR A 22 5.65 8.58 5.47
N GLN A 23 6.29 9.73 5.21
CA GLN A 23 5.61 10.93 4.73
C GLN A 23 4.90 10.69 3.39
N LEU A 24 5.39 9.73 2.58
CA LEU A 24 4.75 9.31 1.33
C LEU A 24 3.37 8.67 1.53
N LEU A 25 3.01 8.25 2.75
CA LEU A 25 1.67 7.75 3.06
C LEU A 25 0.67 8.88 3.34
N SER A 26 1.12 10.04 3.82
CA SER A 26 0.20 11.12 4.19
C SER A 26 -0.48 11.69 2.94
N ASN A 27 -1.80 11.81 2.98
CA ASN A 27 -2.60 12.40 1.89
C ASN A 27 -2.34 11.71 0.54
N SER A 28 -2.32 10.38 0.55
CA SER A 28 -1.94 9.54 -0.59
C SER A 28 -3.05 8.58 -0.99
N SER A 29 -2.95 8.04 -2.20
CA SER A 29 -3.94 7.12 -2.76
C SER A 29 -3.24 5.96 -3.47
N TRP A 30 -3.66 4.73 -3.16
CA TRP A 30 -2.97 3.50 -3.53
C TRP A 30 -3.96 2.48 -4.06
N THR A 31 -3.73 1.99 -5.27
CA THR A 31 -4.59 1.00 -5.91
C THR A 31 -3.95 -0.37 -5.82
N ARG A 32 -4.68 -1.34 -5.24
CA ARG A 32 -4.22 -2.71 -5.15
C ARG A 32 -4.05 -3.30 -6.55
N VAL A 33 -2.88 -3.88 -6.82
CA VAL A 33 -2.58 -4.55 -8.10
C VAL A 33 -2.39 -6.05 -7.95
N LYS A 34 -1.99 -6.52 -6.75
CA LYS A 34 -1.75 -7.94 -6.48
C LYS A 34 -1.88 -8.20 -4.97
N PHE A 35 -2.25 -9.41 -4.61
CA PHE A 35 -2.05 -9.95 -3.26
C PHE A 35 -1.76 -11.45 -3.32
N SER A 36 -1.18 -12.01 -2.26
CA SER A 36 -0.94 -13.45 -2.08
C SER A 36 -0.84 -13.75 -0.59
N MET A 37 -0.91 -15.02 -0.21
CA MET A 37 -0.42 -15.44 1.12
C MET A 37 1.11 -15.30 1.17
N LEU A 38 1.68 -15.22 2.38
CA LEU A 38 3.11 -15.01 2.57
C LEU A 38 3.94 -16.23 2.15
N ASP A 39 3.37 -17.43 2.28
CA ASP A 39 3.92 -18.68 1.74
C ASP A 39 3.81 -18.81 0.20
N GLY A 40 3.16 -17.85 -0.46
CA GLY A 40 2.93 -17.84 -1.91
C GLY A 40 1.70 -18.62 -2.37
N SER A 41 0.93 -19.22 -1.45
CA SER A 41 -0.31 -19.91 -1.77
C SER A 41 -1.40 -18.93 -2.23
N ARG A 42 -2.40 -19.49 -2.94
CA ARG A 42 -3.56 -18.72 -3.40
C ARG A 42 -4.55 -18.57 -2.26
N ASP A 43 -5.01 -17.34 -2.05
CA ASP A 43 -6.10 -17.06 -1.13
C ASP A 43 -7.44 -17.53 -1.72
N LEU A 44 -8.06 -18.51 -1.07
CA LEU A 44 -9.34 -19.10 -1.50
C LEU A 44 -10.56 -18.23 -1.13
N SER A 45 -10.39 -17.18 -0.31
CA SER A 45 -11.45 -16.20 -0.02
C SER A 45 -11.68 -15.20 -1.16
N GLN A 46 -10.98 -15.39 -2.28
CA GLN A 46 -11.03 -14.53 -3.46
C GLN A 46 -12.43 -14.54 -4.09
N ARG A 47 -13.25 -13.52 -3.77
CA ARG A 47 -14.17 -12.99 -4.78
C ARG A 47 -13.34 -12.19 -5.77
N GLU A 48 -13.23 -12.71 -6.99
CA GLU A 48 -12.73 -11.93 -8.11
C GLU A 48 -13.54 -10.61 -8.18
N LEU A 49 -12.88 -9.50 -8.53
CA LEU A 49 -13.47 -8.23 -8.99
C LEU A 49 -13.58 -7.05 -8.01
N GLY A 50 -13.20 -7.15 -6.73
CA GLY A 50 -13.11 -5.95 -5.90
C GLY A 50 -11.84 -5.14 -6.19
N VAL A 51 -11.93 -4.00 -6.90
CA VAL A 51 -10.82 -3.04 -6.90
C VAL A 51 -10.73 -2.46 -5.50
N SER A 52 -9.58 -2.60 -4.84
CA SER A 52 -9.35 -2.01 -3.53
C SER A 52 -8.50 -0.77 -3.71
N LEU A 53 -9.14 0.39 -3.60
CA LEU A 53 -8.46 1.69 -3.56
C LEU A 53 -8.33 2.11 -2.10
N TRP A 54 -7.10 2.37 -1.68
CA TRP A 54 -6.80 2.93 -0.37
C TRP A 54 -6.60 4.44 -0.53
N LYS A 55 -7.32 5.24 0.25
CA LYS A 55 -7.03 6.66 0.44
C LYS A 55 -6.63 6.88 1.88
N ILE A 56 -5.47 7.52 2.08
CA ILE A 56 -4.94 7.84 3.39
C ILE A 56 -4.96 9.36 3.52
N THR A 57 -5.69 9.88 4.50
CA THR A 57 -5.78 11.31 4.80
C THR A 57 -5.45 11.50 6.28
N GLY A 58 -4.33 12.15 6.57
CA GLY A 58 -3.78 12.17 7.94
C GLY A 58 -3.63 10.76 8.51
N ASN A 59 -4.32 10.49 9.61
CA ASN A 59 -4.30 9.20 10.32
C ASN A 59 -5.50 8.30 9.99
N THR A 60 -6.27 8.61 8.94
CA THR A 60 -7.43 7.81 8.54
C THR A 60 -7.13 7.07 7.25
N LEU A 61 -7.34 5.76 7.25
CA LEU A 61 -7.28 4.89 6.07
C LEU A 61 -8.70 4.55 5.63
N CYS A 62 -9.07 4.95 4.42
CA CYS A 62 -10.32 4.56 3.78
C CYS A 62 -10.06 3.55 2.65
N VAL A 63 -10.74 2.41 2.72
CA VAL A 63 -10.72 1.35 1.71
C VAL A 63 -12.02 1.41 0.91
N TYR A 64 -11.90 1.69 -0.37
CA TYR A 64 -13.01 1.68 -1.32
C TYR A 64 -13.05 0.30 -1.97
N SER A 65 -14.22 -0.32 -1.93
CA SER A 65 -14.47 -1.67 -2.46
C SER A 65 -14.91 -1.67 -3.92
N ASP A 66 -15.41 -0.54 -4.39
CA ASP A 66 -15.82 -0.29 -5.77
C ASP A 66 -15.34 1.12 -6.20
N PRO A 67 -14.69 1.26 -7.37
CA PRO A 67 -14.17 2.54 -7.84
C PRO A 67 -15.21 3.41 -8.55
N ILE A 68 -16.39 2.87 -8.88
CA ILE A 68 -17.53 3.60 -9.43
C ILE A 68 -18.39 4.11 -8.27
N PHE A 69 -18.68 3.25 -7.29
CA PHE A 69 -19.48 3.59 -6.12
C PHE A 69 -18.60 4.05 -4.96
N MET A 70 -18.12 5.29 -5.02
CA MET A 70 -17.24 5.88 -3.98
C MET A 70 -17.86 5.91 -2.57
N GLU A 71 -19.17 5.73 -2.43
CA GLU A 71 -19.86 5.61 -1.14
C GLU A 71 -19.60 4.26 -0.46
N MET A 72 -19.23 3.22 -1.22
CA MET A 72 -18.89 1.89 -0.70
C MET A 72 -17.46 1.84 -0.17
N LYS A 73 -17.23 2.59 0.91
CA LYS A 73 -15.96 2.66 1.63
C LYS A 73 -16.08 2.24 3.08
N SER A 74 -15.02 1.65 3.60
CA SER A 74 -14.80 1.47 5.03
C SER A 74 -13.60 2.31 5.44
N CYS A 75 -13.74 3.10 6.50
CA CYS A 75 -12.65 3.94 7.01
C CYS A 75 -12.30 3.51 8.43
N VAL A 76 -11.00 3.50 8.72
CA VAL A 76 -10.45 3.18 10.03
C VAL A 76 -9.31 4.13 10.34
N ASP A 77 -9.26 4.63 11.57
CA ASP A 77 -8.11 5.39 12.03
C ASP A 77 -6.96 4.45 12.34
N PHE A 78 -5.74 4.88 12.07
CA PHE A 78 -4.54 4.12 12.34
C PHE A 78 -3.48 4.97 13.03
N ASN A 79 -2.70 4.31 13.88
CA ASN A 79 -1.48 4.89 14.43
C ASN A 79 -0.28 4.32 13.68
N LEU A 80 0.60 5.22 13.23
CA LEU A 80 1.81 4.83 12.53
C LEU A 80 2.98 4.72 13.52
N GLU A 81 3.41 3.49 13.78
CA GLU A 81 4.56 3.19 14.63
C GLU A 81 5.68 2.59 13.77
N LYS A 82 6.67 3.41 13.42
CA LYS A 82 7.77 3.05 12.51
C LYS A 82 7.23 2.57 11.15
N ARG A 83 7.16 1.25 10.94
CA ARG A 83 6.69 0.61 9.70
C ARG A 83 5.35 -0.09 9.88
N ILE A 84 4.65 0.13 11.00
CA ILE A 84 3.42 -0.57 11.30
C ILE A 84 2.28 0.45 11.33
N MET A 85 1.30 0.27 10.45
CA MET A 85 0.00 0.95 10.50
C MET A 85 -0.92 0.13 11.39
N LYS A 86 -1.03 0.47 12.67
CA LYS A 86 -1.93 -0.21 13.61
C LYS A 86 -3.34 0.33 13.43
N THR A 87 -4.27 -0.52 13.00
CA THR A 87 -5.69 -0.17 12.83
C THR A 87 -6.55 -0.56 14.03
N SER A 88 -6.06 -1.48 14.86
CA SER A 88 -6.63 -1.81 16.16
C SER A 88 -5.51 -2.26 17.10
N LYS A 89 -5.88 -2.70 18.32
CA LYS A 89 -4.92 -3.27 19.27
C LYS A 89 -4.36 -4.61 18.77
N GLU A 90 -5.19 -5.39 18.08
CA GLU A 90 -4.89 -6.76 17.63
C GLU A 90 -4.60 -6.87 16.12
N ALA A 91 -4.67 -5.78 15.35
CA ALA A 91 -4.49 -5.84 13.91
C ALA A 91 -3.83 -4.59 13.31
N GLY A 92 -3.11 -4.80 12.21
CA GLY A 92 -2.52 -3.73 11.44
C GLY A 92 -1.81 -4.22 10.18
N TYR A 93 -1.02 -3.34 9.59
CA TYR A 93 -0.25 -3.61 8.38
C TYR A 93 1.21 -3.27 8.61
N HIS A 94 2.10 -4.20 8.27
CA HIS A 94 3.53 -3.96 8.22
C HIS A 94 3.92 -3.49 6.82
N ILE A 95 4.58 -2.33 6.73
CA ILE A 95 5.08 -1.74 5.49
C ILE A 95 6.44 -2.37 5.17
N GLU A 96 6.47 -3.18 4.12
CA GLU A 96 7.71 -3.79 3.62
C GLU A 96 8.46 -2.88 2.66
N LYS A 97 7.72 -2.17 1.79
CA LYS A 97 8.26 -1.22 0.82
C LYS A 97 7.32 -0.04 0.70
N LEU A 98 7.88 1.17 0.68
CA LEU A 98 7.17 2.39 0.34
C LEU A 98 8.11 3.30 -0.45
N THR A 99 7.69 3.60 -1.66
CA THR A 99 8.37 4.42 -2.66
C THR A 99 7.33 5.34 -3.31
N ALA A 100 7.73 6.29 -4.15
CA ALA A 100 6.78 7.22 -4.77
C ALA A 100 5.70 6.51 -5.61
N ASP A 101 6.02 5.37 -6.20
CA ASP A 101 5.15 4.60 -7.10
C ASP A 101 4.58 3.33 -6.48
N SER A 102 5.27 2.71 -5.52
CA SER A 102 4.95 1.39 -4.99
C SER A 102 4.78 1.39 -3.48
N LEU A 103 3.75 0.69 -3.01
CA LEU A 103 3.54 0.34 -1.61
C LEU A 103 3.35 -1.18 -1.51
N VAL A 104 4.12 -1.83 -0.64
CA VAL A 104 3.99 -3.26 -0.34
C VAL A 104 3.81 -3.42 1.15
N ILE A 105 2.74 -4.11 1.53
CA ILE A 105 2.38 -4.33 2.92
C ILE A 105 2.08 -5.80 3.18
N THR A 106 2.17 -6.18 4.44
CA THR A 106 1.77 -7.49 4.93
C THR A 106 0.81 -7.29 6.10
N GLN A 107 -0.35 -7.96 6.05
CA GLN A 107 -1.32 -7.95 7.14
C GLN A 107 -0.71 -8.59 8.38
N ARG A 108 -0.95 -7.99 9.54
CA ARG A 108 -0.63 -8.57 10.84
C ARG A 108 -1.89 -8.61 11.69
N VAL A 109 -2.13 -9.78 12.26
CA VAL A 109 -3.13 -9.99 13.30
C VAL A 109 -2.40 -10.64 14.47
N ASP A 110 -2.56 -10.10 15.67
CA ASP A 110 -1.92 -10.61 16.87
C ASP A 110 -2.29 -12.07 17.08
N GLY A 111 -1.28 -12.91 17.37
CA GLY A 111 -1.45 -14.35 17.53
C GLY A 111 -1.50 -15.15 16.22
N GLU A 112 -1.43 -14.49 15.05
CA GLU A 112 -1.34 -15.17 13.76
C GLU A 112 0.05 -15.00 13.14
N GLU A 113 0.84 -16.07 13.21
CA GLU A 113 2.21 -16.14 12.68
C GLU A 113 2.33 -17.08 11.48
N ALA A 114 1.28 -17.84 11.16
CA ALA A 114 1.33 -18.84 10.11
C ALA A 114 1.39 -18.17 8.72
N PRO A 115 2.43 -18.44 7.90
CA PRO A 115 2.61 -17.76 6.61
C PRO A 115 1.46 -17.94 5.61
N ASP A 116 0.72 -19.05 5.70
CA ASP A 116 -0.45 -19.38 4.87
C ASP A 116 -1.69 -18.54 5.21
N LYS A 117 -1.68 -17.83 6.35
CA LYS A 117 -2.77 -16.98 6.81
C LYS A 117 -2.44 -15.48 6.79
N ILE A 118 -1.17 -15.15 6.54
CA ILE A 118 -0.69 -13.79 6.45
C ILE A 118 -0.75 -13.32 4.99
N ARG A 119 -1.53 -12.26 4.72
CA ARG A 119 -1.63 -11.71 3.35
C ARG A 119 -0.56 -10.66 3.09
N LYS A 120 0.12 -10.79 1.96
CA LYS A 120 0.96 -9.76 1.36
C LYS A 120 0.23 -9.07 0.23
N ILE A 121 0.28 -7.75 0.18
CA ILE A 121 -0.50 -6.92 -0.74
C ILE A 121 0.42 -5.90 -1.40
N TRP A 122 0.29 -5.78 -2.72
CA TRP A 122 1.02 -4.83 -3.54
C TRP A 122 0.07 -3.77 -4.09
N PHE A 123 0.51 -2.53 -3.96
CA PHE A 123 -0.19 -1.35 -4.42
C PHE A 123 0.70 -0.51 -5.33
N VAL A 124 0.04 0.20 -6.25
CA VAL A 124 0.63 1.25 -7.08
C VAL A 124 -0.02 2.58 -6.72
N ASN A 125 0.75 3.66 -6.72
CA ASN A 125 0.23 5.00 -6.49
C ASN A 125 -0.85 5.33 -7.53
N ASN A 126 -2.06 5.62 -7.05
CA ASN A 126 -3.23 5.80 -7.91
C ASN A 126 -3.08 6.99 -8.86
N SER A 127 -2.37 8.05 -8.45
CA SER A 127 -2.12 9.21 -9.32
C SER A 127 -1.33 8.83 -10.58
N LEU A 128 -0.36 7.92 -10.47
CA LEU A 128 0.41 7.43 -11.62
C LEU A 128 -0.47 6.60 -12.56
N ARG A 129 -1.35 5.76 -12.00
CA ARG A 129 -2.30 4.96 -12.78
C ARG A 129 -3.27 5.86 -13.56
N ILE A 130 -3.87 6.85 -12.89
CA ILE A 130 -4.76 7.84 -13.52
C ILE A 130 -4.04 8.62 -14.61
N ASN A 131 -2.84 9.15 -14.32
CA ASN A 131 -2.09 9.94 -15.29
C ASN A 131 -1.70 9.12 -16.53
N ASN A 132 -1.36 7.85 -16.36
CA ASN A 132 -1.08 6.95 -17.49
C ASN A 132 -2.33 6.66 -18.32
N PHE A 133 -3.47 6.44 -17.66
CA PHE A 133 -4.76 6.30 -18.34
C PHE A 133 -5.09 7.57 -19.14
N LEU A 134 -5.10 8.75 -18.51
CA LEU A 134 -5.39 10.02 -19.18
C LEU A 134 -4.44 10.33 -20.36
N LYS A 135 -3.17 9.92 -20.28
CA LYS A 135 -2.22 10.04 -21.41
C LYS A 135 -2.63 9.20 -22.61
N GLN A 136 -3.19 8.01 -22.41
CA GLN A 136 -3.66 7.14 -23.49
C GLN A 136 -4.84 7.75 -24.23
N TYR A 137 -5.72 8.47 -23.52
CA TYR A 137 -6.94 9.07 -24.04
C TYR A 137 -6.82 10.59 -24.28
N LYS A 138 -5.61 11.15 -24.37
CA LYS A 138 -5.38 12.60 -24.43
C LYS A 138 -6.09 13.29 -25.61
N ASN A 139 -6.31 12.57 -26.71
CA ASN A 139 -6.92 13.10 -27.93
C ASN A 139 -8.42 12.77 -28.03
N ASP A 140 -8.97 12.08 -27.04
CA ASP A 140 -10.36 11.62 -27.07
C ASP A 140 -11.26 12.66 -26.41
N THR A 141 -12.39 12.97 -27.05
CA THR A 141 -13.37 13.94 -26.54
C THR A 141 -14.35 13.31 -25.53
N VAL A 142 -14.37 11.98 -25.46
CA VAL A 142 -15.23 11.21 -24.56
C VAL A 142 -14.38 10.12 -23.91
N ILE A 143 -14.37 10.10 -22.58
CA ILE A 143 -13.72 9.05 -21.79
C ILE A 143 -14.82 8.27 -21.07
N THR A 144 -14.94 6.98 -21.38
CA THR A 144 -15.89 6.09 -20.68
C THR A 144 -15.31 5.68 -19.33
N ALA A 145 -16.09 5.88 -18.26
CA ALA A 145 -15.74 5.34 -16.95
C ALA A 145 -15.65 3.81 -17.01
N THR A 146 -14.61 3.25 -16.41
CA THR A 146 -14.38 1.81 -16.32
C THR A 146 -14.28 1.40 -14.86
N ARG A 147 -14.31 0.10 -14.59
CA ARG A 147 -13.97 -0.43 -13.26
C ARG A 147 -12.55 -0.08 -12.81
N GLU A 148 -11.69 0.47 -13.66
CA GLU A 148 -10.34 0.87 -13.28
C GLU A 148 -10.15 2.37 -13.21
N PHE A 149 -11.13 3.14 -13.68
CA PHE A 149 -11.06 4.59 -13.78
C PHE A 149 -12.46 5.21 -13.79
N THR A 150 -12.73 6.05 -12.80
CA THR A 150 -13.90 6.94 -12.75
C THR A 150 -13.37 8.37 -12.55
N PRO A 151 -13.68 9.31 -13.46
CA PRO A 151 -13.24 10.71 -13.34
C PRO A 151 -13.87 11.44 -12.14
#